data_AF-A0A1B7V327-F1
#
_entry.id   AF-A0A1B7V327-F1
#
_cell.length_a   1.000
_cell.length_b   1.000
_cell.length_c   1.000
_cell.angle_alpha   90.00
_cell.angle_beta   90.00
_cell.angle_gamma   90.00
#
_symmetry.space_group_name_H-M   'P 1'
#
loop_
_entity.id
_entity.type
_entity.pdbx_description
1 polymer ?
#
loop_
_entity_poly.entity_id
_entity_poly.type
_entity_poly.pdbx_seq_one_letter_code
_entity_poly.pdbx_strand_id
1 'polypeptide(L)' 'MQLKRWESPRREGRNDKGRGGAARKRQLKKQRQMLRQKLKENQKSNDHHNDKQGESSTSPLFFGLFSPIA' A
#
# COMPACT_ATOMS: atom_id res chain seq x y z
N MET A 1 -26.54 3.28 -32.18
CA MET A 1 -25.71 4.48 -32.42
C MET A 1 -24.24 4.07 -32.34
N GLN A 2 -23.46 4.28 -33.41
CA GLN A 2 -22.01 4.05 -33.37
C GLN A 2 -21.32 5.36 -32.94
N LEU A 3 -20.48 5.32 -31.90
CA LEU A 3 -19.72 6.48 -31.47
C LEU A 3 -18.71 6.90 -32.55
N LYS A 4 -18.51 8.22 -32.73
CA LYS A 4 -17.52 8.72 -33.69
C LYS A 4 -16.12 8.28 -33.28
N ARG A 5 -15.22 8.17 -34.26
CA ARG A 5 -13.85 7.66 -34.06
C ARG A 5 -13.03 8.44 -33.02
N TRP A 6 -13.35 9.72 -32.82
CA TRP A 6 -12.74 10.60 -31.81
C TRP A 6 -13.47 10.60 -30.46
N GLU A 7 -14.64 9.98 -30.42
CA GLU A 7 -15.62 9.95 -29.33
C GLU A 7 -15.64 8.56 -28.65
N SER A 8 -15.11 7.53 -29.33
CA SER A 8 -14.84 6.23 -28.73
C SER A 8 -13.95 6.39 -27.49
N PRO A 9 -14.35 5.84 -26.32
CA PRO A 9 -13.54 5.89 -25.10
C PRO A 9 -12.11 5.48 -25.41
N ARG A 10 -11.20 6.44 -25.34
CA ARG A 10 -9.78 6.20 -25.60
C ARG A 10 -9.34 5.12 -24.62
N ARG A 11 -8.87 3.97 -25.13
CA ARG A 11 -8.46 2.82 -24.29
C ARG A 11 -7.60 3.28 -23.12
N GLU A 12 -7.98 2.85 -21.92
CA GLU A 12 -7.18 3.05 -20.72
C GLU A 12 -5.76 2.47 -20.92
N GLY A 13 -4.74 3.16 -20.39
CA GLY A 13 -3.35 2.71 -20.47
C GLY A 13 -2.52 3.20 -21.67
N ARG A 14 -3.08 4.00 -22.59
CA ARG A 14 -2.30 4.65 -23.67
C ARG A 14 -1.16 5.54 -23.14
N ASN A 15 -1.34 6.12 -21.95
CA ASN A 15 -0.39 7.03 -21.32
C ASN A 15 0.62 6.34 -20.40
N ASP A 16 0.57 5.02 -20.23
CA ASP A 16 1.48 4.29 -19.33
C ASP A 16 2.85 4.02 -19.94
N LYS A 17 2.95 4.11 -21.27
CA LYS A 17 4.17 3.95 -22.06
C LYS A 17 4.57 5.32 -22.60
N GLY A 18 5.55 5.95 -21.94
CA GLY A 18 6.04 7.28 -22.31
C GLY A 18 6.51 8.08 -21.09
N ARG A 19 7.03 9.28 -21.35
CA ARG A 19 7.59 10.17 -20.30
C ARG A 19 6.55 10.54 -19.23
N GLY A 20 5.31 10.80 -19.63
CA GLY A 20 4.20 11.12 -18.72
C GLY A 20 3.81 9.95 -17.82
N GLY A 21 3.67 8.73 -18.37
CA GLY A 21 3.39 7.52 -17.59
C GLY A 21 4.51 7.15 -16.63
N ALA A 22 5.76 7.25 -17.06
CA ALA A 22 6.92 7.01 -16.21
C ALA A 22 7.01 8.03 -15.05
N ALA A 23 6.73 9.32 -15.31
CA ALA A 23 6.67 10.34 -14.27
C ALA A 23 5.56 10.05 -13.24
N ARG A 24 4.36 9.68 -13.70
CA ARG A 24 3.24 9.31 -12.83
C ARG A 24 3.57 8.09 -11.96
N LYS A 25 4.18 7.05 -12.54
CA LYS A 25 4.65 5.86 -11.79
C LYS A 25 5.67 6.23 -10.71
N ARG A 26 6.60 7.15 -11.00
CA ARG A 26 7.58 7.66 -10.02
C ARG A 26 6.90 8.42 -8.87
N GLN A 27 5.91 9.28 -9.18
CA GLN A 27 5.14 9.99 -8.16
C GLN A 27 4.41 9.02 -7.22
N LEU A 28 3.73 8.01 -7.77
CA LEU A 28 3.04 6.98 -6.98
C LEU A 28 4.01 6.18 -6.11
N LYS A 29 5.20 5.83 -6.64
CA LYS A 29 6.25 5.15 -5.86
C LYS A 29 6.71 6.00 -4.68
N LYS A 30 6.92 7.30 -4.90
CA LYS A 30 7.33 8.25 -3.85
C LYS A 30 6.25 8.36 -2.76
N GLN A 31 4.98 8.50 -3.14
CA GLN A 31 3.86 8.54 -2.19
C GLN A 31 3.81 7.28 -1.32
N ARG A 32 3.92 6.10 -1.93
CA ARG A 32 3.95 4.81 -1.20
C ARG A 32 5.13 4.71 -0.25
N GLN A 33 6.33 5.15 -0.67
CA GLN A 33 7.51 5.15 0.19
C GLN A 33 7.35 6.07 1.40
N MET A 34 6.82 7.28 1.19
CA MET A 34 6.52 8.21 2.28
C MET A 34 5.52 7.61 3.27
N LEU A 35 4.47 6.96 2.77
CA LEU A 35 3.49 6.27 3.61
C LEU A 35 4.14 5.17 4.46
N ARG A 36 5.00 4.34 3.86
CA ARG A 36 5.74 3.29 4.59
C ARG A 36 6.63 3.87 5.69
N GLN A 37 7.30 4.99 5.43
CA GLN A 37 8.13 5.67 6.43
C GLN A 37 7.29 6.17 7.60
N LYS A 38 6.18 6.86 7.33
CA LYS A 38 5.25 7.34 8.36
C LYS A 38 4.70 6.21 9.24
N LEU A 39 4.29 5.10 8.62
CA LEU A 39 3.79 3.94 9.34
C LEU A 39 4.87 3.29 10.22
N LYS A 40 6.11 3.20 9.72
CA LYS A 40 7.24 2.65 10.48
C LYS A 40 7.71 3.58 11.60
N GLU A 41 7.68 4.89 11.38
CA GLU A 41 8.03 5.90 12.38
C GLU A 41 7.07 5.85 13.57
N ASN A 42 5.76 5.75 13.32
CA ASN A 42 4.75 5.55 14.37
C ASN A 42 4.94 4.26 15.18
N GLN A 43 5.58 3.23 14.61
CA GLN A 43 5.89 2.00 15.34
C GLN A 43 7.14 2.18 16.22
N LYS A 44 8.19 2.81 15.69
CA LYS A 44 9.45 3.03 16.42
C LYS A 44 9.33 3.94 17.63
N SER A 45 8.45 4.93 17.61
CA SER A 45 8.21 5.81 18.76
C SER A 45 7.60 5.08 19.96
N ASN A 46 6.97 3.92 19.75
CA ASN A 46 6.42 3.08 20.82
C ASN A 46 7.44 2.05 21.35
N ASP A 47 8.46 1.69 20.56
CA ASP A 47 9.48 0.71 20.97
C ASP A 47 10.56 1.32 21.90
N HIS A 48 10.81 2.64 21.83
CA HIS A 48 11.83 3.31 22.65
C HIS A 48 11.38 3.63 24.09
N HIS A 49 10.22 3.14 24.52
CA HIS A 49 9.64 3.43 25.83
C HIS A 49 9.24 2.19 26.64
N ASN A 50 9.87 1.03 26.42
CA ASN A 50 9.69 -0.13 27.31
C ASN A 50 10.93 -1.04 27.34
N ASP A 51 12.06 -0.49 27.78
CA ASP A 51 13.13 -1.30 28.37
C ASP A 51 13.17 -1.03 29.88
N LYS A 52 12.11 -1.41 30.60
CA LYS A 52 12.14 -2.10 31.91
C LYS A 52 10.75 -2.63 32.23
N GLN A 53 10.74 -3.92 32.60
CA GLN A 53 9.66 -4.69 33.23
C GLN A 53 8.62 -5.35 32.31
N GLY A 54 8.70 -6.68 32.30
CA GLY A 54 7.50 -7.49 32.51
C GLY A 54 7.14 -8.39 31.35
N GLU A 55 7.59 -9.64 31.47
CA GLU A 55 6.99 -10.81 30.86
C GLU A 55 5.45 -10.69 30.77
N SER A 56 4.87 -10.82 29.57
CA SER A 56 3.67 -11.63 29.36
C SER A 56 3.32 -11.71 27.86
N SER A 57 3.07 -12.95 27.46
CA SER A 57 2.62 -13.43 26.15
C SER A 57 1.50 -12.59 25.52
N THR A 58 1.79 -11.92 24.41
CA THR A 58 0.75 -11.44 23.48
C THR A 58 1.15 -11.75 22.04
N SER A 59 1.16 -13.03 21.71
CA SER A 59 1.16 -13.53 20.33
C SER A 59 -0.06 -12.95 19.59
N PRO A 60 0.05 -12.45 18.36
CA PRO A 60 -1.08 -11.85 17.65
C PRO A 60 -2.15 -12.91 17.36
N LEU A 61 -3.27 -12.84 18.09
CA LEU A 61 -4.46 -13.70 17.97
C LEU A 61 -5.16 -13.62 16.59
N PHE A 62 -4.60 -12.88 15.63
CA PHE A 62 -5.15 -12.70 14.29
C PHE A 62 -4.86 -13.86 13.32
N PHE A 63 -3.94 -14.78 13.65
CA PHE A 63 -3.60 -15.92 12.79
C PHE A 63 -4.53 -17.15 12.95
N GLY A 64 -5.49 -17.13 13.89
CA GLY A 64 -6.27 -18.31 14.28
C GLY A 64 -7.67 -18.47 13.68
N LEU A 65 -8.16 -17.58 12.81
CA LEU A 65 -9.57 -17.55 12.41
C LEU A 65 -9.94 -18.30 11.11
N PHE A 66 -8.99 -19.00 10.46
CA PHE A 66 -9.26 -19.82 9.28
C PHE A 66 -8.70 -21.23 9.42
N SER A 67 -9.25 -22.02 10.35
CA SER A 67 -9.15 -23.48 10.27
C SER A 67 -10.41 -24.01 9.57
N PRO A 68 -10.29 -24.63 8.37
CA PRO A 68 -11.42 -25.27 7.72
C PRO A 68 -11.84 -26.51 8.52
N ILE A 69 -13.13 -26.62 8.83
CA ILE A 69 -13.73 -27.83 9.38
C ILE A 69 -13.91 -28.80 8.20
N ALA A 70 -13.29 -29.98 8.30
CA ALA A 70 -13.46 -31.10 7.38
C ALA A 70 -14.68 -31.94 7.76
#